data_AF-A0A845XY75-F1
#
_entry.id   AF-A0A845XY75-F1
#
_cell.length_a   1.000
_cell.length_b   1.000
_cell.length_c   1.000
_cell.angle_alpha   90.00
_cell.angle_beta   90.00
_cell.angle_gamma   90.00
#
_symmetry.space_group_name_H-M   'P 1'
#
loop_
_entity.id
_entity.type
_entity.pdbx_description
1 polymer ?
#
loop_
_entity_poly.entity_id
_entity_poly.type
_entity_poly.pdbx_seq_one_letter_code
_entity_poly.pdbx_strand_id
1 'polypeptide(L)'
;MSKKDYKWKRFWCPRSGRINLADGGYLCDPDAEWGRAYNPDLVSLEAIAEIPCLVLLGEPGIGKSQELENLKALTEDNSSQVLELNLRSCTNLKEDLFKDETFTAWLRDSYHLYLFLDSLDEGLLSIYR
;
A
#
# COMPACT_ATOMS: atom_id res chain seq x y z
N MET A 1 -2.77 -19.53 -18.07
CA MET A 1 -3.48 -18.29 -18.45
C MET A 1 -2.48 -17.14 -18.33
N SER A 2 -2.35 -16.27 -19.32
CA SER A 2 -1.51 -15.07 -19.18
C SER A 2 -2.10 -14.14 -18.13
N LYS A 3 -1.26 -13.62 -17.24
CA LYS A 3 -1.66 -12.60 -16.25
C LYS A 3 -2.02 -11.34 -17.04
N LYS A 4 -3.32 -11.01 -17.11
CA LYS A 4 -3.77 -9.74 -17.70
C LYS A 4 -3.58 -8.66 -16.65
N ASP A 5 -2.76 -7.67 -16.98
CA ASP A 5 -2.61 -6.46 -16.18
C ASP A 5 -3.55 -5.38 -16.71
N TYR A 6 -4.48 -4.93 -15.88
CA TYR A 6 -5.41 -3.87 -16.21
C TYR A 6 -4.98 -2.61 -15.46
N LYS A 7 -4.62 -1.57 -16.22
CA LYS A 7 -4.16 -0.27 -15.69
C LYS A 7 -5.31 0.58 -15.12
N TRP A 8 -6.10 0.00 -14.22
CA TRP A 8 -7.17 0.69 -13.53
C TRP A 8 -6.61 1.61 -12.46
N LYS A 9 -6.82 2.91 -12.64
CA LYS A 9 -6.51 3.91 -11.62
C LYS A 9 -7.37 3.68 -10.38
N ARG A 10 -6.73 3.62 -9.21
CA ARG A 10 -7.40 3.45 -7.92
C ARG A 10 -7.45 4.77 -7.18
N PHE A 11 -8.49 4.89 -6.38
CA PHE A 11 -8.68 6.01 -5.49
C PHE A 11 -8.78 5.50 -4.07
N TRP A 12 -8.20 6.27 -3.17
CA TRP A 12 -8.09 5.95 -1.76
C TRP A 12 -8.89 6.96 -0.96
N CYS A 13 -9.48 6.50 0.14
CA CYS A 13 -10.21 7.35 1.07
C CYS A 13 -9.58 7.19 2.45
N PRO A 14 -9.29 8.29 3.18
CA PRO A 14 -8.88 8.17 4.57
C PRO A 14 -9.95 7.45 5.39
N ARG A 15 -9.55 6.75 6.45
CA ARG A 15 -10.48 5.96 7.28
C ARG A 15 -11.66 6.76 7.84
N SER A 16 -11.46 8.04 8.12
CA SER A 16 -12.49 8.97 8.61
C SER A 16 -13.26 9.69 7.49
N GLY A 17 -12.86 9.48 6.23
CA GLY A 17 -13.47 10.08 5.06
C GLY A 17 -14.77 9.40 4.66
N ARG A 18 -15.40 9.94 3.63
CA ARG A 18 -16.68 9.47 3.11
C ARG A 18 -16.53 9.06 1.65
N ILE A 19 -17.30 8.03 1.30
CA ILE A 19 -17.41 7.55 -0.07
C ILE A 19 -18.88 7.62 -0.46
N ASN A 20 -19.15 8.25 -1.59
CA ASN A 20 -20.45 8.36 -2.20
C ASN A 20 -20.58 7.32 -3.33
N LEU A 21 -21.49 6.36 -3.12
CA LEU A 21 -21.78 5.25 -4.03
C LEU A 21 -23.16 5.40 -4.72
N ALA A 22 -23.58 6.63 -4.98
CA ALA A 22 -24.90 6.92 -5.56
C ALA A 22 -25.09 6.39 -6.99
N ASP A 23 -24.03 6.01 -7.69
CA ASP A 23 -24.10 5.45 -9.04
C ASP A 23 -24.35 3.94 -9.00
N GLY A 24 -25.57 3.54 -8.60
CA GLY A 24 -25.96 2.13 -8.56
C GLY A 24 -25.13 1.26 -7.60
N GLY A 25 -24.55 1.86 -6.56
CA GLY A 25 -23.64 1.20 -5.63
C GLY A 25 -22.17 1.26 -6.07
N TYR A 26 -21.87 1.89 -7.20
CA TYR A 26 -20.52 2.13 -7.68
C TYR A 26 -20.05 3.55 -7.36
N LEU A 27 -18.74 3.70 -7.37
CA LEU A 27 -18.09 4.99 -7.25
C LEU A 27 -18.26 5.75 -8.56
N CYS A 28 -18.85 6.95 -8.50
CA CYS A 28 -18.78 7.88 -9.62
C CYS A 28 -17.30 8.14 -9.96
N ASP A 29 -16.93 8.14 -11.25
CA ASP A 29 -15.56 8.40 -11.69
C ASP A 29 -15.03 9.70 -11.07
N PRO A 30 -14.04 9.65 -10.15
CA PRO A 30 -13.52 10.83 -9.47
C PRO A 30 -12.79 11.80 -10.40
N ASP A 31 -12.34 11.35 -11.58
CA ASP A 31 -11.71 12.20 -12.60
C ASP A 31 -12.72 12.82 -13.59
N ALA A 32 -14.01 12.47 -13.51
CA ALA A 32 -15.05 13.12 -14.30
C ALA A 32 -15.29 14.58 -13.84
N GLU A 33 -15.96 15.38 -14.68
CA GLU A 33 -16.20 16.83 -14.46
C GLU A 33 -16.68 17.16 -13.04
N TRP A 34 -17.56 16.33 -12.48
CA TRP A 34 -18.12 16.50 -11.14
C TRP A 34 -17.66 15.43 -10.14
N GLY A 35 -16.75 14.53 -10.52
CA GLY A 35 -16.31 13.39 -9.72
C GLY A 35 -15.79 13.79 -8.34
N ARG A 36 -14.92 14.80 -8.30
CA ARG A 36 -14.38 15.36 -7.04
C ARG A 36 -15.44 16.03 -6.16
N ALA A 37 -16.50 16.59 -6.76
CA ALA A 37 -17.58 17.18 -5.98
C ALA A 37 -18.43 16.10 -5.28
N TYR A 38 -18.62 14.95 -5.92
CA TYR A 38 -19.32 13.80 -5.32
C TYR A 38 -18.51 13.08 -4.26
N ASN A 39 -17.18 13.06 -4.41
CA ASN A 39 -16.26 12.30 -3.58
C ASN A 39 -15.00 13.13 -3.23
N PRO A 40 -15.13 14.16 -2.38
CA PRO A 40 -14.05 15.11 -2.11
C PRO A 40 -12.89 14.52 -1.30
N ASP A 41 -13.15 13.46 -0.54
CA ASP A 41 -12.14 12.81 0.32
C ASP A 41 -11.26 11.81 -0.44
N LEU A 42 -11.58 11.55 -1.73
CA LEU A 42 -10.80 10.62 -2.54
C LEU A 42 -9.50 11.25 -3.01
N VAL A 43 -8.44 10.47 -2.87
CA VAL A 43 -7.09 10.84 -3.26
C VAL A 43 -6.47 9.76 -4.13
N SER A 44 -5.50 10.15 -4.94
CA SER A 44 -4.71 9.18 -5.70
C SER A 44 -3.65 8.53 -4.82
N LEU A 45 -3.03 7.46 -5.30
CA LEU A 45 -1.94 6.78 -4.60
C LEU A 45 -0.73 7.71 -4.41
N GLU A 46 -0.41 8.52 -5.42
CA GLU A 46 0.70 9.48 -5.40
C GLU A 46 0.50 10.53 -4.30
N ALA A 47 -0.74 10.95 -4.05
CA ALA A 47 -1.06 11.94 -3.03
C ALA A 47 -0.86 11.43 -1.59
N ILE A 48 -0.76 10.11 -1.40
CA ILE A 48 -0.57 9.47 -0.09
C ILE A 48 0.74 8.71 0.01
N ALA A 49 1.56 8.68 -1.05
CA ALA A 49 2.80 7.91 -1.12
C ALA A 49 3.85 8.36 -0.09
N GLU A 50 3.84 9.64 0.29
CA GLU A 50 4.78 10.22 1.26
C GLU A 50 4.36 10.03 2.72
N ILE A 51 3.20 9.42 2.99
CA ILE A 51 2.76 9.16 4.37
C ILE A 51 3.73 8.16 5.03
N PRO A 52 4.45 8.52 6.12
CA PRO A 52 5.53 7.68 6.66
C PRO A 52 5.10 6.29 7.12
N CYS A 53 3.82 6.14 7.49
CA CYS A 53 3.22 4.86 7.84
C CYS A 53 1.84 4.77 7.17
N LEU A 54 1.81 4.19 5.98
CA LEU A 54 0.60 4.04 5.18
C LEU A 54 0.06 2.61 5.32
N VAL A 55 -1.21 2.50 5.71
CA VAL A 55 -1.93 1.23 5.76
C VAL A 55 -3.05 1.26 4.73
N LEU A 56 -2.92 0.41 3.71
CA LEU A 56 -3.91 0.27 2.64
C LEU A 56 -4.93 -0.80 3.02
N LEU A 57 -6.18 -0.40 3.24
CA LEU A 57 -7.28 -1.28 3.60
C LEU A 57 -8.26 -1.43 2.43
N GLY A 58 -8.94 -2.57 2.37
CA GLY A 58 -9.94 -2.84 1.34
C GLY A 58 -10.26 -4.33 1.24
N GLU A 59 -11.29 -4.66 0.48
CA GLU A 59 -11.77 -6.03 0.32
C GLU A 59 -10.71 -6.98 -0.28
N PRO A 60 -10.80 -8.30 -0.02
CA PRO A 60 -9.99 -9.29 -0.73
C PRO A 60 -10.13 -9.15 -2.25
N GLY A 61 -9.03 -9.24 -2.98
CA GLY A 61 -9.03 -9.16 -4.44
C GLY A 61 -9.20 -7.75 -5.04
N ILE A 62 -9.35 -6.69 -4.24
CA ILE A 62 -9.49 -5.32 -4.76
C ILE A 62 -8.18 -4.75 -5.35
N GLY A 63 -7.07 -5.47 -5.20
CA GLY A 63 -5.77 -5.13 -5.82
C GLY A 63 -4.81 -4.35 -4.90
N LYS A 64 -4.92 -4.49 -3.58
CA LYS A 64 -4.01 -3.86 -2.61
C LYS A 64 -2.54 -4.18 -2.90
N SER A 65 -2.19 -5.46 -3.10
CA SER A 65 -0.83 -5.88 -3.47
C SER A 65 -0.31 -5.20 -4.74
N GLN A 66 -1.18 -4.97 -5.73
CA GLN A 66 -0.78 -4.25 -6.96
C GLN A 66 -0.47 -2.78 -6.68
N GLU A 67 -1.18 -2.16 -5.74
CA GLU A 67 -0.91 -0.77 -5.32
C GLU A 67 0.36 -0.66 -4.47
N LEU A 68 0.71 -1.71 -3.71
CA LEU A 68 2.04 -1.80 -3.08
C LEU A 68 3.15 -1.80 -4.15
N GLU A 69 3.01 -2.58 -5.23
CA GLU A 69 3.99 -2.52 -6.35
C GLU A 69 4.07 -1.14 -7.00
N ASN A 70 2.91 -0.48 -7.18
CA ASN A 70 2.88 0.87 -7.73
C ASN A 70 3.58 1.87 -6.78
N LEU A 71 3.40 1.76 -5.46
CA LEU A 71 4.12 2.56 -4.47
C LEU A 71 5.62 2.31 -4.52
N LYS A 72 6.07 1.05 -4.62
CA LYS A 72 7.50 0.73 -4.75
C LYS A 72 8.12 1.51 -5.91
N ALA A 73 7.48 1.45 -7.08
CA ALA A 73 7.93 2.17 -8.27
C ALA A 73 7.95 3.70 -8.12
N LEU A 74 7.12 4.27 -7.22
CA LEU A 74 7.15 5.70 -6.88
C LEU A 74 8.27 6.04 -5.87
N THR A 75 8.67 5.09 -5.03
CA THR A 75 9.66 5.27 -3.96
C THR A 75 11.08 4.84 -4.33
N GLU A 76 11.24 4.13 -5.45
CA GLU A 76 12.55 3.74 -5.98
C GLU A 76 13.29 4.98 -6.50
N ASP A 77 14.24 5.45 -5.71
CA ASP A 77 15.27 6.41 -6.14
C ASP A 77 16.68 5.93 -5.76
N ASN A 78 17.71 6.60 -6.28
CA ASN A 78 19.12 6.24 -6.04
C ASN A 78 19.56 6.43 -4.57
N SER A 79 18.73 7.03 -3.73
CA SER A 79 19.00 7.36 -2.32
C SER A 79 18.15 6.56 -1.34
N SER A 80 17.43 5.56 -1.82
CA SER A 80 16.50 4.77 -1.02
C SER A 80 16.76 3.28 -1.19
N GLN A 81 16.38 2.51 -0.17
CA GLN A 81 16.37 1.05 -0.22
C GLN A 81 14.95 0.56 0.03
N VAL A 82 14.59 -0.53 -0.62
CA VAL A 82 13.29 -1.19 -0.49
C VAL A 82 13.50 -2.54 0.16
N LEU A 83 12.76 -2.80 1.24
CA LEU A 83 12.66 -4.12 1.84
C LEU A 83 11.20 -4.55 1.79
N GLU A 84 10.94 -5.72 1.21
CA GLU A 84 9.62 -6.31 1.12
C GLU A 84 9.53 -7.57 1.96
N LEU A 85 8.46 -7.67 2.75
CA LEU A 85 8.11 -8.87 3.47
C LEU A 85 6.69 -9.29 3.11
N ASN A 86 6.57 -10.47 2.51
CA ASN A 86 5.27 -11.13 2.36
C ASN A 86 4.94 -11.89 3.64
N LEU A 87 3.93 -11.40 4.36
CA LEU A 87 3.58 -11.92 5.67
C LEU A 87 2.93 -13.30 5.63
N ARG A 88 2.40 -13.75 4.47
CA ARG A 88 1.91 -15.12 4.28
C ARG A 88 3.02 -16.16 4.47
N SER A 89 4.23 -15.85 4.01
CA SER A 89 5.41 -16.72 4.13
C SER A 89 6.26 -16.41 5.37
N CYS A 90 6.01 -15.28 6.02
CA CYS A 90 6.74 -14.85 7.21
C CYS A 90 6.24 -15.63 8.43
N THR A 91 7.15 -16.36 9.07
CA THR A 91 6.82 -17.13 10.28
C THR A 91 7.04 -16.33 11.54
N ASN A 92 8.02 -15.41 11.52
CA ASN A 92 8.34 -14.54 12.63
C ASN A 92 8.85 -13.20 12.12
N LEU A 93 7.94 -12.23 11.96
CA LEU A 93 8.25 -10.89 11.46
C LEU A 93 9.39 -10.22 12.22
N LYS A 94 9.47 -10.40 13.54
CA LYS A 94 10.54 -9.82 14.34
C LYS A 94 11.89 -10.38 13.89
N GLU A 95 12.01 -11.70 13.82
CA GLU A 95 13.28 -12.31 13.43
C GLU A 95 13.63 -12.04 11.97
N ASP A 96 12.65 -12.20 11.06
CA ASP A 96 12.86 -12.03 9.63
C ASP A 96 13.26 -10.59 9.30
N LEU A 97 12.62 -9.59 9.91
CA LEU A 97 12.95 -8.17 9.70
C LEU A 97 14.29 -7.78 10.33
N PHE A 98 14.51 -8.11 11.62
CA PHE A 98 15.69 -7.62 12.33
C PHE A 98 16.99 -8.37 11.99
N LYS A 99 16.90 -9.53 11.34
CA LYS A 99 18.06 -10.25 10.78
C LYS A 99 18.32 -9.93 9.31
N ASP A 100 17.42 -9.22 8.64
CA ASP A 100 17.59 -8.84 7.24
C ASP A 100 18.80 -7.91 7.04
N GLU A 101 19.61 -8.19 6.03
CA GLU A 101 20.83 -7.44 5.76
C GLU A 101 20.52 -6.00 5.31
N THR A 102 19.44 -5.78 4.55
CA THR A 102 18.99 -4.45 4.12
C THR A 102 18.58 -3.62 5.32
N PHE A 103 17.81 -4.22 6.23
CA PHE A 103 17.37 -3.55 7.46
C PHE A 103 18.55 -3.21 8.38
N THR A 104 19.47 -4.16 8.58
CA THR A 104 20.61 -3.96 9.48
C THR A 104 21.66 -3.00 8.91
N ALA A 105 21.84 -2.97 7.59
CA ALA A 105 22.67 -1.97 6.91
C ALA A 105 22.08 -0.56 7.08
N TRP A 106 20.77 -0.42 6.89
CA TRP A 106 20.06 0.86 7.02
C TRP A 106 20.24 1.49 8.41
N LEU A 107 20.23 0.70 9.49
CA LEU A 107 20.44 1.20 10.86
C LEU A 107 21.78 1.91 11.07
N ARG A 108 22.75 1.73 10.17
CA ARG A 108 24.10 2.32 10.24
C ARG A 108 24.35 3.39 9.19
N ASP A 109 23.35 3.68 8.36
CA ASP A 109 23.46 4.62 7.24
C ASP A 109 22.46 5.78 7.43
N SER A 110 22.41 6.66 6.44
CA SER A 110 21.61 7.89 6.41
C SER A 110 20.56 7.91 5.29
N TYR A 111 20.44 6.82 4.52
CA TYR A 111 19.44 6.68 3.46
C TYR A 111 18.05 6.33 4.01
N HIS A 112 17.02 6.51 3.17
CA HIS A 112 15.64 6.14 3.50
C HIS A 112 15.39 4.66 3.22
N LEU A 113 14.82 3.94 4.18
CA LEU A 113 14.33 2.57 3.99
C LEU A 113 12.81 2.60 3.84
N TYR A 114 12.32 2.10 2.71
CA TYR A 114 10.91 1.82 2.48
C TYR A 114 10.64 0.35 2.80
N LEU A 115 9.87 0.11 3.87
CA LEU A 115 9.45 -1.22 4.29
C LEU A 115 8.03 -1.52 3.79
N PHE A 116 7.91 -2.48 2.89
CA PHE A 116 6.62 -2.95 2.37
C PHE A 116 6.22 -4.25 3.04
N LEU A 117 5.05 -4.26 3.67
CA LEU A 117 4.46 -5.43 4.31
C LEU A 117 3.17 -5.78 3.58
N ASP A 118 3.14 -6.93 2.89
CA ASP A 118 1.93 -7.42 2.23
C ASP A 118 1.33 -8.63 2.95
N SER A 119 0.05 -8.90 2.71
CA SER A 119 -0.67 -10.07 3.26
C SER A 119 -0.79 -10.06 4.79
N LEU A 120 -0.98 -8.89 5.40
CA LEU A 120 -1.09 -8.71 6.86
C LEU A 120 -2.19 -9.56 7.50
N ASP A 121 -3.33 -9.72 6.82
CA ASP A 121 -4.46 -10.54 7.25
C ASP A 121 -4.21 -12.05 7.15
N GLU A 122 -3.22 -12.47 6.37
CA GLU A 122 -2.86 -13.87 6.16
C GLU A 122 -1.61 -14.29 6.96
N GLY A 123 -0.97 -13.35 7.65
CA GLY A 123 0.22 -13.60 8.45
C GLY A 123 -0.11 -14.33 9.75
N LEU A 124 0.71 -15.33 10.11
CA LEU A 124 0.63 -16.03 11.40
C LEU A 124 1.33 -15.23 12.50
N LEU A 125 1.00 -13.95 12.62
CA LEU A 125 1.65 -13.02 13.54
C LEU A 125 1.17 -13.28 14.97
N SER A 126 2.11 -13.60 15.86
CA SER A 126 1.85 -13.69 17.30
C SER A 126 2.14 -12.35 17.97
N ILE A 127 1.13 -11.72 18.57
CA ILE A 127 1.30 -10.51 19.37
C ILE A 127 1.52 -10.93 20.83
N TYR A 128 2.78 -11.01 21.25
CA TYR A 128 3.11 -11.17 22.66
C TYR A 128 3.07 -9.79 23.34
N ARG A 129 2.36 -9.71 24.47
CA ARG A 129 2.28 -8.50 25.32
C ARG A 129 3.52 -8.34 26.17
#